data_AF-A0A5C6M874-F1
#
_entry.id   AF-A0A5C6M874-F1
#
_cell.length_a   1.000
_cell.length_b   1.000
_cell.length_c   1.000
_cell.angle_alpha   90.00
_cell.angle_beta   90.00
_cell.angle_gamma   90.00
#
_symmetry.space_group_name_H-M   'P 1'
#
loop_
_entity.id
_entity.type
_entity.pdbx_description
1 polymer ?
#
loop_
_entity_poly.entity_id
_entity_poly.type
_entity_poly.pdbx_seq_one_letter_code
_entity_poly.pdbx_strand_id
1 'polypeptide(L)'
;MAMYEPALEIGIPSNDFWDMTFEEIMTEVNVRQKIKKNALRERATFDYNMAQMMVYAVNDPKKMPKIDELYPFMKEDVLQPTKVVEQIEEVNQDQAVFMQMAKAIKDTRERKSKMEGG
;
A
#
# COMPACT_ATOMS: atom_id res chain seq x y z
N MET A 1 -24.40 -9.18 24.35
CA MET A 1 -23.66 -7.89 24.36
C MET A 1 -22.22 -7.99 23.86
N ALA A 2 -21.48 -9.09 24.07
CA ALA A 2 -20.06 -9.21 23.70
C ALA A 2 -19.71 -9.06 22.20
N MET A 3 -20.69 -9.13 21.29
CA MET A 3 -20.49 -8.97 19.85
C MET A 3 -20.96 -7.62 19.29
N TYR A 4 -21.53 -6.73 20.12
CA TYR A 4 -22.12 -5.47 19.65
C TYR A 4 -21.06 -4.47 19.19
N GLU A 5 -20.11 -4.14 20.08
CA GLU A 5 -19.02 -3.21 19.79
C GLU A 5 -18.14 -3.62 18.59
N PRO A 6 -17.67 -4.88 18.44
CA PRO A 6 -16.90 -5.28 17.28
C PRO A 6 -17.70 -5.25 15.96
N ALA A 7 -19.02 -5.49 16.00
CA ALA A 7 -19.87 -5.37 14.82
C ALA A 7 -19.95 -3.93 14.30
N LEU A 8 -20.01 -2.95 15.22
CA LEU A 8 -19.97 -1.52 14.88
C LEU A 8 -18.62 -1.10 14.30
N GLU A 9 -17.52 -1.64 14.82
CA GLU A 9 -16.19 -1.37 14.28
C GLU A 9 -16.02 -1.90 12.84
N ILE A 10 -16.67 -3.01 12.51
CA ILE A 10 -16.70 -3.60 11.17
C ILE A 10 -17.69 -2.87 10.23
N GLY A 11 -18.51 -1.95 10.78
CA GLY A 11 -19.41 -1.11 10.01
C GLY A 11 -20.82 -1.68 9.82
N ILE A 12 -21.21 -2.68 10.61
CA ILE A 12 -22.59 -3.17 10.64
C ILE A 12 -23.43 -2.14 11.42
N PRO A 13 -24.44 -1.51 10.80
CA PRO A 13 -25.23 -0.48 11.46
C PRO A 13 -26.22 -1.11 12.45
N SER A 14 -26.52 -0.39 13.52
CA SER A 14 -27.35 -0.93 14.62
C SER A 14 -28.78 -1.26 14.20
N ASN A 15 -29.30 -0.63 13.14
CA ASN A 15 -30.65 -0.86 12.62
C ASN A 15 -30.86 -2.22 11.96
N ASP A 16 -29.78 -2.90 11.53
CA ASP A 16 -29.88 -4.15 10.76
C ASP A 16 -29.93 -5.39 11.65
N PHE A 17 -29.41 -5.31 12.87
CA PHE A 17 -29.27 -6.47 13.77
C PHE A 17 -29.81 -6.22 15.19
N TRP A 18 -30.02 -4.97 15.62
CA TRP A 18 -30.37 -4.61 17.00
C TRP A 18 -31.58 -3.66 17.10
N ASP A 19 -32.18 -3.57 18.29
CA ASP A 19 -33.42 -2.82 18.56
C ASP A 19 -33.23 -1.29 18.62
N MET A 20 -32.02 -0.80 18.31
CA MET A 20 -31.71 0.64 18.22
C MET A 20 -32.05 1.38 19.53
N THR A 21 -31.69 0.78 20.67
CA THR A 21 -31.88 1.41 21.98
C THR A 21 -30.98 2.65 22.12
N PHE A 22 -31.34 3.57 23.02
CA PHE A 22 -30.56 4.81 23.19
C PHE A 22 -29.08 4.55 23.54
N GLU A 23 -28.80 3.56 24.38
CA GLU A 23 -27.42 3.18 24.74
C GLU A 23 -26.64 2.64 23.53
N GLU A 24 -27.29 1.84 22.69
CA GLU A 24 -26.73 1.29 21.46
C GLU A 24 -26.43 2.40 20.43
N ILE A 25 -27.31 3.37 20.26
CA ILE A 25 -27.06 4.52 19.38
C ILE A 25 -25.86 5.34 19.86
N MET A 26 -25.77 5.60 21.17
CA MET A 26 -24.67 6.38 21.74
C MET A 26 -23.32 5.68 21.57
N THR A 27 -23.28 4.36 21.76
CA THR A 27 -22.10 3.54 21.53
C THR A 27 -21.70 3.50 20.05
N GLU A 28 -22.67 3.39 19.13
CA GLU A 28 -22.43 3.51 17.69
C GLU A 28 -21.82 4.86 17.31
N VAL A 29 -22.36 5.97 17.82
CA VAL A 29 -21.83 7.31 17.54
C VAL A 29 -20.38 7.45 18.03
N ASN A 30 -20.07 6.89 19.20
CA ASN A 30 -18.71 6.91 19.75
C ASN A 30 -17.73 6.10 18.91
N VAL A 31 -18.12 4.90 18.46
CA VAL A 31 -17.31 4.06 17.57
C VAL A 31 -17.07 4.78 16.22
N ARG A 32 -18.12 5.36 15.62
CA ARG A 32 -17.99 6.14 14.38
C ARG A 32 -17.05 7.34 14.52
N GLN A 33 -17.10 8.06 15.64
CA GLN A 33 -16.16 9.14 15.93
C GLN A 33 -14.71 8.63 16.06
N LYS A 34 -14.50 7.51 16.75
CA LYS A 34 -13.19 6.86 16.91
C LYS A 34 -12.60 6.46 15.55
N ILE A 35 -13.38 5.80 14.69
CA ILE A 35 -12.97 5.42 13.34
C ILE A 35 -12.55 6.65 12.53
N LYS A 36 -13.39 7.70 12.51
CA LYS A 36 -13.09 8.93 11.78
C LYS A 36 -11.82 9.61 12.29
N LYS A 37 -11.61 9.63 13.59
CA LYS A 37 -10.41 10.20 14.22
C LYS A 37 -9.15 9.40 13.87
N ASN A 38 -9.24 8.07 13.87
CA ASN A 38 -8.12 7.21 13.49
C ASN A 38 -7.75 7.40 12.02
N ALA A 39 -8.73 7.38 11.11
CA ALA A 39 -8.50 7.63 9.68
C ALA A 39 -7.86 9.01 9.42
N LEU A 40 -8.30 10.05 10.15
CA LEU A 40 -7.71 11.38 10.04
C LEU A 40 -6.26 11.41 10.56
N ARG A 41 -5.98 10.70 11.66
CA ARG A 41 -4.64 10.58 12.23
C ARG A 41 -3.71 9.84 11.27
N GLU A 42 -4.14 8.70 10.73
CA GLU A 42 -3.40 7.91 9.74
C GLU A 42 -3.04 8.75 8.52
N ARG A 43 -4.02 9.46 7.96
CA ARG A 43 -3.80 10.38 6.84
C ARG A 43 -2.76 11.45 7.17
N ALA A 44 -2.87 12.10 8.32
CA ALA A 44 -1.92 13.13 8.73
C ALA A 44 -0.49 12.56 8.89
N THR A 45 -0.37 11.34 9.42
CA THR A 45 0.92 10.65 9.52
C THR A 45 1.49 10.34 8.13
N PHE A 46 0.68 9.87 7.18
CA PHE A 46 1.13 9.56 5.82
C PHE A 46 1.55 10.81 5.06
N ASP A 47 0.77 11.89 5.15
CA ASP A 47 1.10 13.16 4.50
C ASP A 47 2.42 13.74 5.04
N TYR A 48 2.63 13.67 6.36
CA TYR A 48 3.88 14.08 7.01
C TYR A 48 5.08 13.25 6.54
N ASN A 49 4.94 11.92 6.56
CA ASN A 49 5.99 11.00 6.11
C ASN A 49 6.33 11.21 4.62
N MET A 50 5.31 11.45 3.79
CA MET A 50 5.49 11.77 2.37
C MET A 50 6.24 13.07 2.17
N ALA A 51 5.87 14.13 2.90
CA ALA A 51 6.59 15.41 2.84
C ALA A 51 8.07 15.23 3.25
N GLN A 52 8.33 14.43 4.28
CA GLN A 52 9.69 14.09 4.69
C GLN A 52 10.45 13.34 3.59
N MET A 53 9.82 12.38 2.90
CA MET A 53 10.42 11.69 1.75
C MET A 53 10.73 12.64 0.59
N MET A 54 9.86 13.59 0.28
CA MET A 54 10.12 14.58 -0.78
C MET A 54 11.35 15.44 -0.47
N VAL A 55 11.51 15.86 0.80
CA VAL A 55 12.69 16.63 1.23
C VAL A 55 13.98 15.82 1.05
N TYR A 56 13.99 14.54 1.43
CA TYR A 56 15.15 13.68 1.20
C TYR A 56 15.41 13.42 -0.28
N ALA A 57 14.38 13.19 -1.09
CA ALA A 57 14.52 12.92 -2.52
C ALA A 57 15.14 14.11 -3.29
N VAL A 58 14.86 15.35 -2.87
CA VAL A 58 15.39 16.55 -3.53
C VAL A 58 16.78 16.94 -3.00
N ASN A 59 17.07 16.73 -1.72
CA ASN A 59 18.32 17.19 -1.10
C ASN A 59 19.41 16.10 -1.05
N ASP A 60 19.12 14.94 -0.45
CA ASP A 60 20.10 13.86 -0.27
C ASP A 60 19.40 12.48 -0.28
N PRO A 61 19.26 11.86 -1.47
CA PRO A 61 18.62 10.56 -1.61
C PRO A 61 19.30 9.43 -0.82
N LYS A 62 20.57 9.60 -0.40
CA LYS A 62 21.30 8.56 0.34
C LYS A 62 20.88 8.47 1.80
N LYS A 63 20.23 9.51 2.34
CA LYS A 63 19.72 9.55 3.72
C LYS A 63 18.24 9.16 3.82
N MET A 64 17.67 8.62 2.75
CA MET A 64 16.28 8.20 2.74
C MET A 64 16.06 7.09 3.80
N PRO A 65 15.15 7.30 4.77
CA PRO A 65 14.85 6.29 5.79
C PRO A 65 14.21 5.05 5.16
N LYS A 66 14.38 3.90 5.81
CA LYS A 66 13.82 2.64 5.31
C LYS A 66 12.29 2.64 5.43
N ILE A 67 11.63 1.87 4.57
CA ILE A 67 10.17 1.71 4.54
C ILE A 67 9.62 1.32 5.92
N ASP A 68 10.30 0.39 6.61
CA ASP A 68 9.91 -0.08 7.95
C ASP A 68 9.97 1.00 9.05
N GLU A 69 10.81 2.03 8.87
CA GLU A 69 10.94 3.14 9.82
C GLU A 69 9.85 4.20 9.58
N LEU A 70 9.46 4.39 8.32
CA LEU A 70 8.41 5.32 7.91
C LEU A 70 7.00 4.78 8.18
N TYR A 71 6.80 3.47 8.02
CA TYR A 71 5.51 2.83 8.18
C TYR A 71 5.60 1.71 9.21
N PRO A 72 5.49 2.02 10.52
CA PRO A 72 5.68 1.04 11.59
C PRO A 72 4.74 -0.16 11.52
N PHE A 73 3.56 -0.02 10.91
CA PHE A 73 2.61 -1.11 10.70
C PHE A 73 3.14 -2.20 9.74
N MET A 74 4.07 -1.86 8.84
CA MET A 74 4.69 -2.86 7.96
C MET A 74 5.65 -3.80 8.69
N LYS A 75 6.10 -3.44 9.91
CA LYS A 75 6.94 -4.33 10.73
C LYS A 75 6.18 -5.57 11.24
N GLU A 76 4.86 -5.47 11.38
CA GLU A 76 4.03 -6.53 11.93
C GLU A 76 3.66 -7.59 10.87
N ASP A 77 3.57 -7.19 9.60
CA ASP A 77 3.30 -8.09 8.46
C ASP A 77 4.46 -9.05 8.13
N VAL A 78 5.65 -8.83 8.71
CA VAL A 78 6.82 -9.70 8.51
C VAL A 78 6.71 -11.02 9.29
N LEU A 79 5.69 -11.19 10.15
CA LEU A 79 5.47 -12.44 10.91
C LEU A 79 4.66 -13.51 10.14
N GLN A 80 4.34 -13.31 8.87
CA GLN A 80 3.80 -14.37 8.00
C GLN A 80 4.66 -14.57 6.73
N PRO A 81 5.72 -15.39 6.80
CA PRO A 81 6.61 -15.66 5.67
C PRO A 81 6.01 -16.67 4.69
N THR A 82 4.92 -16.33 4.00
CA THR A 82 4.30 -17.27 3.03
C THR A 82 3.99 -16.70 1.64
N LYS A 83 4.16 -15.39 1.35
CA LYS A 83 3.83 -14.86 0.00
C LYS A 83 4.88 -13.99 -0.71
N VAL A 84 5.98 -13.65 -0.04
CA VAL A 84 6.99 -12.74 -0.63
C VAL A 84 7.94 -13.45 -1.61
N VAL A 85 8.09 -14.77 -1.52
CA VAL A 85 9.06 -15.53 -2.35
C VAL A 85 8.61 -15.64 -3.82
N GLU A 86 7.32 -15.86 -4.08
CA GLU A 86 6.81 -16.01 -5.47
C GLU A 86 6.87 -14.69 -6.27
N GLN A 87 6.59 -13.54 -5.65
CA GLN A 87 6.56 -12.25 -6.36
C GLN A 87 7.95 -11.77 -6.79
N ILE A 88 9.00 -12.10 -6.04
CA ILE A 88 10.37 -11.69 -6.39
C ILE A 88 10.87 -12.48 -7.62
N GLU A 89 10.50 -13.75 -7.74
CA GLU A 89 10.88 -14.58 -8.90
C GLU A 89 10.18 -14.13 -10.18
N GLU A 90 8.88 -13.84 -10.13
CA GLU A 90 8.11 -13.33 -11.30
C GLU A 90 8.64 -11.98 -11.80
N VAL A 91 8.93 -11.04 -10.90
CA VAL A 91 9.47 -9.71 -11.27
C VAL A 91 10.84 -9.83 -11.95
N ASN A 92 11.68 -10.77 -11.53
CA ASN A 92 12.98 -11.02 -12.16
C ASN A 92 12.84 -11.67 -13.56
N GLN A 93 11.84 -12.55 -13.73
CA GLN A 93 11.54 -13.17 -15.03
C GLN A 93 11.04 -12.13 -16.04
N ASP A 94 10.14 -11.24 -15.63
CA ASP A 94 9.61 -10.17 -16.49
C ASP A 94 10.69 -9.21 -16.97
N GLN A 95 11.64 -8.86 -16.08
CA GLN A 95 12.80 -8.03 -16.46
C GLN A 95 13.69 -8.72 -17.51
N ALA A 96 13.90 -10.03 -17.37
CA ALA A 96 14.68 -10.81 -18.33
C ALA A 96 14.00 -10.90 -19.71
N VAL A 97 12.68 -11.12 -19.74
CA VAL A 97 11.88 -11.15 -20.98
C VAL A 97 11.92 -9.79 -21.67
N PHE A 98 11.73 -8.70 -20.92
CA PHE A 98 11.78 -7.35 -21.47
C PHE A 98 13.15 -7.03 -22.10
N MET A 99 14.24 -7.44 -21.45
CA MET A 99 15.60 -7.23 -21.95
C MET A 99 15.86 -8.00 -23.26
N GLN A 100 15.34 -9.23 -23.38
CA GLN A 100 15.44 -10.03 -24.61
C GLN A 100 14.66 -9.39 -25.76
N MET A 101 13.44 -8.91 -25.50
CA MET A 101 12.64 -8.21 -26.50
C MET A 101 13.31 -6.91 -26.96
N ALA A 102 13.84 -6.12 -26.03
CA ALA A 102 14.57 -4.90 -26.36
C ALA A 102 15.80 -5.17 -27.26
N LYS A 103 16.52 -6.27 -26.99
CA LYS A 103 17.64 -6.70 -27.83
C LYS A 103 17.19 -7.11 -29.23
N ALA A 104 16.12 -7.90 -29.34
CA ALA A 104 15.57 -8.31 -30.64
C ALA A 104 15.08 -7.12 -31.49
N ILE A 105 14.48 -6.11 -30.86
CA ILE A 105 14.05 -4.87 -31.53
C ILE A 105 15.28 -4.10 -32.03
N LYS A 106 16.32 -3.98 -31.21
CA LYS A 106 17.57 -3.31 -31.59
C LYS A 106 18.24 -4.00 -32.78
N ASP A 107 18.39 -5.32 -32.72
CA ASP A 107 19.01 -6.10 -33.80
C ASP A 107 18.21 -6.00 -35.11
N THR A 108 16.88 -5.95 -35.02
CA THR A 108 16.01 -5.78 -36.20
C THR A 108 16.12 -4.38 -36.80
N ARG A 109 16.23 -3.35 -35.95
CA ARG A 109 16.46 -1.97 -36.38
C ARG A 109 17.82 -1.80 -37.06
N GLU A 110 18.87 -2.43 -36.53
CA GLU A 110 20.21 -2.40 -37.12
C GLU A 110 20.28 -3.15 -38.46
N ARG A 111 19.55 -4.27 -38.61
CA ARG A 111 19.40 -4.95 -39.90
C ARG A 111 18.68 -4.08 -40.94
N LYS A 112 17.59 -3.41 -40.52
CA LYS A 112 16.83 -2.52 -41.39
C LYS A 112 17.67 -1.30 -41.83
N SER A 113 18.42 -0.69 -40.93
CA SER A 113 19.32 0.43 -41.28
C SER A 113 20.48 0.03 -42.19
N LYS A 114 20.92 -1.24 -42.13
CA LYS A 114 21.94 -1.78 -43.06
C LYS A 114 21.37 -2.16 -44.42
N MET A 115 20.05 -2.42 -44.52
CA MET A 115 19.37 -2.69 -45.80
C MET A 115 18.90 -1.42 -46.53
N GLU A 116 18.60 -0.33 -45.81
CA GLU A 116 18.18 0.96 -46.40
C GLU A 116 19.36 1.89 -46.76
N GLY A 117 20.60 1.49 -46.48
CA GLY A 117 21.83 2.28 -46.69
C GLY A 117 22.82 1.73 -47.71
N GLY A 118 22.40 0.79 -48.58
CA GLY A 118 23.16 0.28 -49.73
C GLY A 118 22.32 0.39 -51.00
#